data_AF-A0A8J6R8N7-F1
#
_entry.id   AF-A0A8J6R8N7-F1
#
_cell.length_a   1.000
_cell.length_b   1.000
_cell.length_c   1.000
_cell.angle_alpha   90.00
_cell.angle_beta   90.00
_cell.angle_gamma   90.00
#
_symmetry.space_group_name_H-M   'P 1'
#
loop_
_entity.id
_entity.type
_entity.pdbx_description
1 polymer ?
#
loop_
_entity_poly.entity_id
_entity_poly.type
_entity_poly.pdbx_seq_one_letter_code
_entity_poly.pdbx_strand_id
1 'polypeptide(L)' 'MSKRIQVTLPDRLADDLEQWADYDGRAIANLAAFLLEQAVRNAKQDGTFPTEAKP' A
#
# COMPACT_ATOMS: atom_id res chain seq x y z
N MET A 1 -4.01 7.51 15.09
CA MET A 1 -4.99 6.41 15.06
C MET A 1 -4.75 5.59 13.79
N SER A 2 -4.52 4.29 13.92
CA SER A 2 -4.31 3.37 12.79
C SER A 2 -5.55 2.49 12.61
N LYS A 3 -5.98 2.28 11.36
CA LYS A 3 -7.04 1.33 11.01
C LYS A 3 -6.42 0.05 10.44
N ARG A 4 -6.87 -1.12 10.90
CA ARG A 4 -6.44 -2.41 10.34
C ARG A 4 -7.41 -2.82 9.24
N ILE A 5 -6.86 -3.19 8.09
CA ILE A 5 -7.60 -3.76 6.96
C ILE A 5 -6.98 -5.11 6.60
N GLN A 6 -7.76 -5.97 5.93
CA GLN A 6 -7.27 -7.20 5.32
C GLN A 6 -7.31 -7.02 3.80
N VAL A 7 -6.24 -7.39 3.12
CA VAL A 7 -6.10 -7.27 1.66
C VAL A 7 -5.71 -8.64 1.10
N THR A 8 -6.36 -9.05 0.02
CA THR A 8 -5.99 -10.25 -0.73
C THR A 8 -5.22 -9.81 -1.97
N LEU A 9 -4.01 -10.33 -2.13
CA LEU A 9 -3.11 -9.99 -3.23
C LEU A 9 -2.87 -11.24 -4.10
N PRO A 10 -2.59 -11.08 -5.40
CA PRO A 10 -2.05 -12.17 -6.21
C PRO A 10 -0.71 -12.65 -5.64
N ASP A 11 -0.44 -13.96 -5.69
CA ASP A 11 0.76 -14.57 -5.11
C ASP A 11 2.04 -13.85 -5.56
N ARG A 12 2.20 -13.62 -6.87
CA ARG A 12 3.36 -12.92 -7.43
C ARG A 12 3.64 -11.57 -6.78
N LEU A 13 2.59 -10.80 -6.49
CA LEU A 13 2.74 -9.50 -5.86
C LEU A 13 3.09 -9.63 -4.37
N ALA A 14 2.56 -10.66 -3.69
CA ALA A 14 2.94 -10.96 -2.32
C ALA A 14 4.41 -11.37 -2.23
N ASP A 15 4.90 -12.22 -3.14
CA ASP A 15 6.31 -12.63 -3.23
C ASP A 15 7.23 -11.42 -3.45
N ASP A 16 6.90 -10.54 -4.41
CA ASP A 16 7.69 -9.34 -4.69
C ASP A 16 7.76 -8.40 -3.47
N LEU A 17 6.65 -8.25 -2.74
CA LEU A 17 6.60 -7.45 -1.52
C LEU A 17 7.37 -8.10 -0.36
N GLU A 18 7.33 -9.42 -0.24
CA GLU A 18 8.08 -10.17 0.77
C GLU A 18 9.58 -9.98 0.55
N GLN A 19 10.06 -10.23 -0.68
CA GLN A 19 11.46 -10.04 -1.05
C GLN A 19 11.95 -8.60 -0.79
N TRP A 20 11.12 -7.60 -1.09
CA TRP A 20 11.49 -6.22 -0.82
C TRP A 20 11.49 -5.91 0.68
N ALA A 21 10.55 -6.47 1.44
CA ALA A 21 10.50 -6.28 2.89
C ALA A 21 11.74 -6.88 3.57
N ASP A 22 12.16 -8.07 3.14
CA ASP A 22 13.40 -8.73 3.58
C ASP A 22 14.64 -7.90 3.26
N TYR A 23 14.73 -7.35 2.05
CA TYR A 23 15.83 -6.48 1.65
C TYR A 23 15.96 -5.24 2.54
N ASP A 24 14.83 -4.65 2.94
CA ASP A 24 14.79 -3.45 3.78
C ASP A 24 14.86 -3.78 5.29
N GLY A 25 14.83 -5.06 5.65
CA GLY A 25 14.88 -5.52 7.05
C GLY A 25 13.64 -5.17 7.85
N ARG A 26 12.46 -5.11 7.21
CA ARG A 26 11.18 -4.77 7.86
C ARG A 26 10.10 -5.80 7.59
N ALA A 27 9.06 -5.82 8.42
CA ALA A 27 7.89 -6.66 8.18
C ALA A 27 7.15 -6.22 6.90
N ILE A 28 6.68 -7.20 6.12
CA ILE A 28 5.89 -6.98 4.89
C ILE A 28 4.69 -6.06 5.12
N ALA A 29 4.02 -6.18 6.28
CA ALA A 29 2.89 -5.33 6.64
C ALA A 29 3.27 -3.83 6.76
N ASN A 30 4.47 -3.53 7.26
CA ASN A 30 4.96 -2.15 7.38
C ASN A 30 5.33 -1.59 6.01
N LEU A 31 5.98 -2.39 5.16
CA LEU A 31 6.26 -2.01 3.77
C LEU A 31 4.95 -1.72 3.03
N ALA A 32 3.97 -2.62 3.11
CA ALA A 32 2.68 -2.45 2.46
C ALA A 32 1.96 -1.18 2.95
N ALA A 33 1.97 -0.90 4.26
CA ALA A 33 1.38 0.32 4.81
C ALA A 33 2.06 1.59 4.25
N PHE A 34 3.39 1.59 4.17
CA PHE A 34 4.15 2.70 3.59
C PHE A 34 3.83 2.90 2.10
N LEU A 35 3.82 1.81 1.32
CA LEU A 35 3.52 1.87 -0.11
C LEU A 35 2.09 2.37 -0.39
N LEU A 36 1.11 1.94 0.42
CA LEU A 36 -0.26 2.42 0.33
C LEU A 36 -0.35 3.92 0.65
N GLU A 37 0.37 4.41 1.66
CA GLU A 37 0.42 5.84 1.96
C GLU A 37 1.00 6.63 0.78
N GLN A 38 2.13 6.17 0.23
CA GLN A 38 2.79 6.82 -0.89
C GLN A 38 1.89 6.84 -2.14
N ALA A 39 1.20 5.74 -2.45
CA ALA A 39 0.28 5.66 -3.57
C ALA A 39 -0.88 6.67 -3.43
N VAL A 40 -1.48 6.78 -2.24
CA VAL A 40 -2.54 7.76 -1.97
C VAL A 40 -2.01 9.19 -2.02
N ARG A 41 -0.81 9.44 -1.49
CA ARG A 41 -0.16 10.77 -1.54
C ARG A 41 0.07 11.21 -2.99
N ASN A 42 0.61 10.33 -3.82
CA ASN A 42 0.86 10.59 -5.24
C ASN A 42 -0.46 10.86 -5.97
N ALA A 43 -1.48 10.02 -5.77
CA ALA A 43 -2.79 10.24 -6.38
C ALA A 43 -3.41 11.61 -6.02
N LYS A 44 -3.21 12.07 -4.78
CA LYS A 44 -3.67 13.41 -4.35
C LYS A 44 -2.86 14.54 -4.99
N GLN A 45 -1.57 14.36 -5.17
CA GLN A 45 -0.69 15.33 -5.83
C GLN A 45 -0.98 15.43 -7.33
N ASP A 46 -1.23 14.29 -7.97
CA ASP A 46 -1.52 14.18 -9.40
C ASP A 46 -2.97 14.55 -9.76
N GLY A 47 -3.81 14.86 -8.78
CA GLY A 47 -5.23 15.18 -8.98
C GLY A 47 -6.08 13.99 -9.43
N THR A 48 -5.57 12.76 -9.36
CA THR A 48 -6.29 11.53 -9.71
C THR A 48 -7.05 10.93 -8.54
N PHE A 49 -6.85 11.45 -7.33
CA PHE A 49 -7.60 11.02 -6.14
C PHE A 49 -9.07 11.44 -6.26
N PRO A 50 -10.03 10.50 -6.22
CA PRO A 50 -11.44 10.84 -6.33
C PRO A 50 -11.86 11.70 -5.14
N THR A 51 -12.32 12.92 -5.43
CA THR A 51 -12.82 13.89 -4.42
C THR A 51 -14.26 13.62 -4.03
N GLU A 52 -14.98 12.82 -4.81
CA GLU A 52 -16.36 12.41 -4.56
C GLU A 52 -16.41 10.90 -4.47
N ALA A 53 -16.76 10.38 -3.30
CA ALA A 53 -17.17 8.98 -3.17
C ALA A 53 -18.41 8.80 -4.04
N LYS A 54 -18.35 7.94 -5.06
CA LYS A 54 -19.54 7.60 -5.84
C LYS A 54 -20.61 7.06 -4.88
N PRO A 55 -21.86 7.56 -4.96
CA PRO A 55 -22.96 7.19 -4.08
C PRO A 55 -23.30 5.71 -4.16
#